data_AF-A0A2H5DUH7-F1
#
_entry.id   AF-A0A2H5DUH7-F1
#
_cell.length_a   1.000
_cell.length_b   1.000
_cell.length_c   1.000
_cell.angle_alpha   90.00
_cell.angle_beta   90.00
_cell.angle_gamma   90.00
#
_symmetry.space_group_name_H-M   'P 1'
#
loop_
_entity.id
_entity.type
_entity.pdbx_description
1 polymer ?
#
loop_
_entity_poly.entity_id
_entity_poly.type
_entity_poly.pdbx_seq_one_letter_code
_entity_poly.pdbx_strand_id
1 'polypeptide(L)'
;MNEMTQLKSMIDGLKKRRVGFKKQLDEFKALQGEIASLEVRAESDPVARGKLKKLEAMMKSGGEQLHQQIVSKVAKVEKTFSQLGKQLKQLAPDGEAKAGVTAEPVKAAPVLAKKHRRSFV
;
A
#
# COMPACT_ATOMS: atom_id res chain seq x y z
N MET A 1 26.93 -10.30 13.85
CA MET A 1 25.56 -10.30 14.41
C MET A 1 24.80 -8.97 14.26
N ASN A 2 25.39 -7.89 13.73
CA ASN A 2 24.72 -6.57 13.67
C ASN A 2 23.80 -6.35 12.45
N GLU A 3 24.13 -6.93 11.29
CA GLU A 3 23.42 -6.65 10.04
C GLU A 3 22.00 -7.23 10.02
N MET A 4 21.82 -8.44 10.56
CA MET A 4 20.50 -9.08 10.62
C MET A 4 19.53 -8.36 11.56
N THR A 5 20.05 -7.82 12.66
CA THR A 5 19.28 -7.00 13.61
C THR A 5 18.91 -5.65 13.00
N GLN A 6 19.82 -5.02 12.25
CA GLN A 6 19.54 -3.81 11.48
C GLN A 6 18.45 -4.04 10.42
N LEU A 7 18.57 -5.12 9.64
CA LEU A 7 17.58 -5.47 8.61
C LEU A 7 16.20 -5.69 9.22
N LYS A 8 16.11 -6.39 10.36
CA LYS A 8 14.85 -6.61 11.09
C LYS A 8 14.22 -5.28 11.53
N SER A 9 15.02 -4.39 12.11
CA SER A 9 14.58 -3.05 12.52
C SER A 9 14.06 -2.22 11.34
N MET A 10 14.73 -2.28 10.19
CA MET A 10 14.28 -1.62 8.96
C MET A 10 12.95 -2.19 8.47
N ILE A 11 12.79 -3.51 8.45
CA ILE A 11 11.54 -4.18 8.05
C ILE A 11 10.39 -3.78 8.98
N ASP A 12 10.62 -3.74 10.28
CA ASP A 12 9.59 -3.34 11.26
C ASP A 12 9.20 -1.86 11.10
N GLY A 13 10.18 -0.98 10.82
CA GLY A 13 9.93 0.41 10.47
C GLY A 13 9.12 0.57 9.18
N LEU A 14 9.37 -0.27 8.17
CA LEU A 14 8.60 -0.29 6.92
C LEU A 14 7.16 -0.77 7.15
N LYS A 15 6.95 -1.82 7.95
CA LYS A 15 5.62 -2.31 8.32
C LYS A 15 4.80 -1.22 9.02
N LYS A 16 5.38 -0.53 10.01
CA LYS A 16 4.70 0.57 10.72
C LYS A 16 4.30 1.69 9.76
N ARG A 17 5.21 2.11 8.86
CA ARG A 17 4.92 3.13 7.85
C ARG A 17 3.82 2.70 6.88
N ARG A 18 3.81 1.43 6.44
CA ARG A 18 2.75 0.89 5.58
C ARG A 18 1.37 0.99 6.24
N VAL A 19 1.26 0.65 7.52
CA VAL A 19 -0.01 0.76 8.26
C VAL A 19 -0.44 2.22 8.38
N GLY A 20 0.49 3.12 8.68
CA GLY A 20 0.22 4.56 8.71
C GLY A 20 -0.27 5.10 7.37
N PHE A 21 0.39 4.75 6.27
CA PHE A 21 -0.04 5.16 4.93
C PHE A 21 -1.40 4.59 4.53
N LYS A 22 -1.70 3.34 4.92
CA LYS A 22 -3.03 2.77 4.67
C LYS A 22 -4.12 3.59 5.35
N LYS A 23 -3.91 3.96 6.63
CA LYS A 23 -4.87 4.80 7.36
C LYS A 23 -5.07 6.17 6.68
N GLN A 24 -3.97 6.82 6.29
CA GLN A 24 -4.02 8.11 5.58
C GLN A 24 -4.75 8.01 4.23
N LEU A 25 -4.57 6.92 3.50
CA LEU A 25 -5.30 6.67 2.24
C LEU A 25 -6.79 6.47 2.48
N ASP A 26 -7.17 5.75 3.52
CA ASP A 26 -8.57 5.52 3.86
C ASP A 26 -9.25 6.84 4.31
N GLU A 27 -8.57 7.66 5.12
CA GLU A 27 -9.02 9.01 5.50
C GLU A 27 -9.15 9.93 4.27
N PHE A 28 -8.20 9.87 3.32
CA PHE A 28 -8.27 10.66 2.10
C PHE A 28 -9.46 10.26 1.20
N LYS A 29 -9.75 8.97 1.09
CA LYS A 29 -10.93 8.49 0.35
C LYS A 29 -12.24 8.97 0.98
N ALA A 30 -12.32 8.97 2.32
CA ALA A 30 -13.49 9.50 3.01
C ALA A 30 -13.69 11.00 2.70
N LEU A 31 -12.61 11.79 2.74
CA LEU A 31 -12.63 13.20 2.36
C LEU A 31 -13.08 13.41 0.90
N GLN A 32 -12.62 12.58 -0.04
CA GLN A 32 -13.09 12.64 -1.43
C GLN A 32 -14.61 12.39 -1.54
N GLY A 33 -15.14 11.45 -0.76
CA GLY A 33 -16.58 11.20 -0.70
C GLY A 33 -17.37 12.40 -0.12
N GLU A 34 -16.85 13.05 0.91
CA GLU A 34 -17.45 14.27 1.47
C GLU A 34 -17.45 15.42 0.47
N ILE A 35 -16.35 15.62 -0.26
CA ILE A 35 -16.25 16.64 -1.31
C ILE A 35 -17.29 16.38 -2.40
N ALA A 36 -17.40 15.14 -2.89
CA ALA A 36 -18.41 14.77 -3.88
C ALA A 36 -19.84 15.04 -3.37
N SER A 37 -20.13 14.74 -2.10
CA SER A 37 -21.42 15.07 -1.48
C SER A 37 -21.66 16.57 -1.36
N LEU A 38 -20.63 17.38 -1.14
CA LEU A 38 -20.73 18.83 -1.13
C LEU A 38 -20.98 19.38 -2.53
N GLU A 39 -20.33 18.83 -3.57
CA GLU A 39 -20.53 19.21 -4.96
C GLU A 39 -21.98 19.02 -5.40
N VAL A 40 -22.55 17.85 -5.12
CA VAL A 40 -23.97 17.56 -5.41
C VAL A 40 -24.92 18.55 -4.70
N ARG A 41 -24.59 18.95 -3.47
CA ARG A 41 -25.44 19.87 -2.68
C ARG A 41 -25.20 21.34 -3.02
N ALA A 42 -24.08 21.70 -3.62
CA ALA A 42 -23.69 23.10 -3.81
C ALA A 42 -24.60 23.88 -4.78
N GLU A 43 -25.41 23.20 -5.58
CA GLU A 43 -26.41 23.83 -6.45
C GLU A 43 -27.55 24.46 -5.63
N SER A 44 -27.98 23.78 -4.56
CA SER A 44 -29.16 24.15 -3.76
C SER A 44 -28.82 24.63 -2.34
N ASP A 45 -27.63 24.32 -1.82
CA ASP A 45 -27.17 24.70 -0.48
C ASP A 45 -26.03 25.75 -0.54
N PRO A 46 -26.29 27.01 -0.13
CA PRO A 46 -25.27 28.05 -0.08
C PRO A 46 -24.13 27.75 0.90
N VAL A 47 -24.38 26.96 1.95
CA VAL A 47 -23.36 26.53 2.92
C VAL A 47 -22.40 25.53 2.26
N ALA A 48 -22.93 24.54 1.53
CA ALA A 48 -22.11 23.60 0.77
C ALA A 48 -21.24 24.33 -0.27
N ARG A 49 -21.82 25.28 -1.00
CA ARG A 49 -21.08 26.14 -1.95
C ARG A 49 -19.97 26.96 -1.27
N GLY A 50 -20.26 27.51 -0.09
CA GLY A 50 -19.26 28.24 0.72
C GLY A 50 -18.09 27.36 1.16
N LYS A 51 -18.36 26.12 1.59
CA LYS A 51 -17.33 25.14 1.96
C LYS A 51 -16.43 24.78 0.78
N LEU A 52 -17.01 24.53 -0.40
CA LEU A 52 -16.23 24.24 -1.61
C LEU A 52 -15.34 25.41 -2.02
N LYS A 53 -15.86 26.64 -2.04
CA LYS A 53 -15.05 27.83 -2.34
C LYS A 53 -13.88 28.00 -1.39
N LYS A 54 -14.08 27.74 -0.09
CA LYS A 54 -13.01 27.80 0.91
C LYS A 54 -11.96 26.71 0.66
N LEU A 55 -12.39 25.49 0.37
CA LEU A 55 -11.50 24.37 0.04
C LEU A 55 -10.66 24.68 -1.21
N GLU A 56 -11.29 25.21 -2.26
CA GLU A 56 -10.63 25.60 -3.50
C GLU A 56 -9.61 26.71 -3.27
N ALA A 57 -9.96 27.72 -2.47
CA ALA A 57 -9.04 28.79 -2.10
C ALA A 57 -7.80 28.25 -1.36
N MET A 58 -7.96 27.30 -0.43
CA MET A 58 -6.83 26.67 0.27
C MET A 58 -5.97 25.82 -0.67
N MET A 59 -6.59 25.09 -1.60
CA MET A 59 -5.88 24.31 -2.62
C MET A 59 -4.98 25.22 -3.46
N LYS A 60 -5.50 26.40 -3.86
CA LYS A 60 -4.78 27.40 -4.67
C LYS A 60 -3.70 28.18 -3.90
N SER A 61 -3.91 28.49 -2.62
CA SER A 61 -2.99 29.35 -1.86
C SER A 61 -1.88 28.60 -1.11
N GLY A 62 -2.02 27.28 -0.92
CA GLY A 62 -1.01 26.48 -0.20
C GLY A 62 -1.09 24.97 -0.43
N GLY A 63 -2.15 24.47 -1.08
CA GLY A 63 -2.29 23.05 -1.41
C GLY A 63 -1.19 22.53 -2.33
N GLU A 64 -0.72 23.37 -3.26
CA GLU A 64 0.32 22.99 -4.22
C GLU A 64 1.68 22.73 -3.55
N GLN A 65 2.07 23.56 -2.57
CA GLN A 65 3.29 23.33 -1.79
C GLN A 65 3.20 22.05 -0.95
N LEU A 66 2.02 21.78 -0.37
CA LEU A 66 1.76 20.56 0.40
C LEU A 66 1.82 19.32 -0.50
N HIS A 67 1.26 19.40 -1.71
CA HIS A 67 1.34 18.36 -2.74
C HIS A 67 2.79 18.09 -3.14
N GLN A 68 3.60 19.12 -3.44
CA GLN A 68 5.02 18.96 -3.76
C GLN A 68 5.82 18.32 -2.61
N GLN A 69 5.51 18.67 -1.35
CA GLN A 69 6.14 18.03 -0.19
C GLN A 69 5.79 16.54 -0.08
N ILE A 70 4.55 16.15 -0.39
CA ILE A 70 4.14 14.74 -0.40
C ILE A 70 4.88 13.99 -1.51
N VAL A 71 4.85 14.51 -2.74
CA VAL A 71 5.52 13.90 -3.91
C VAL A 71 7.03 13.74 -3.66
N SER A 72 7.69 14.77 -3.13
CA SER A 72 9.13 14.70 -2.82
C SER A 72 9.45 13.67 -1.72
N LYS A 73 8.59 13.54 -0.70
CA LYS A 73 8.75 12.51 0.33
C LYS A 73 8.53 11.10 -0.23
N VAL A 74 7.56 10.91 -1.12
CA VAL A 74 7.33 9.64 -1.82
C VAL A 74 8.53 9.27 -2.67
N ALA A 75 9.08 10.21 -3.45
CA ALA A 75 10.28 9.97 -4.25
C ALA A 75 11.50 9.57 -3.40
N LYS A 76 11.66 10.18 -2.20
CA LYS A 76 12.72 9.77 -1.26
C LYS A 76 12.50 8.36 -0.73
N VAL A 77 11.26 7.98 -0.43
CA VAL A 77 10.90 6.62 -0.01
C VAL A 77 11.19 5.63 -1.14
N GLU A 78 10.80 5.94 -2.38
CA GLU A 78 11.08 5.11 -3.55
C GLU A 78 12.59 4.90 -3.77
N LYS A 79 13.37 5.98 -3.67
CA LYS A 79 14.84 5.92 -3.78
C LYS A 79 15.48 5.06 -2.69
N THR A 80 15.01 5.19 -1.45
CA THR A 80 15.53 4.39 -0.32
C THR A 80 15.16 2.92 -0.47
N PHE A 81 13.94 2.58 -0.91
CA PHE A 81 13.56 1.20 -1.24
C PHE A 81 14.38 0.62 -2.39
N SER A 82 14.64 1.41 -3.43
CA SER A 82 15.46 0.99 -4.57
C SER A 82 16.90 0.69 -4.15
N GLN A 83 17.47 1.52 -3.27
CA GLN A 83 18.80 1.28 -2.68
C GLN A 83 18.80 0.03 -1.79
N LEU A 84 17.77 -0.15 -0.95
CA LEU A 84 17.63 -1.32 -0.11
C LEU A 84 17.54 -2.61 -0.94
N GLY A 85 16.79 -2.58 -2.04
CA GLY A 85 16.67 -3.69 -2.99
C GLY A 85 18.01 -4.02 -3.66
N LYS A 86 18.81 -3.01 -4.01
CA LYS A 86 20.18 -3.21 -4.53
C LYS A 86 21.10 -3.82 -3.48
N GLN A 87 21.06 -3.33 -2.24
CA GLN A 87 21.86 -3.86 -1.13
C GLN A 87 21.48 -5.31 -0.80
N LEU A 88 20.19 -5.65 -0.80
CA LEU A 88 19.72 -7.02 -0.61
C LEU A 88 20.20 -7.95 -1.74
N LYS A 89 20.19 -7.47 -2.98
CA LYS A 89 20.67 -8.22 -4.14
C LYS A 89 22.20 -8.41 -4.14
N GLN A 90 22.95 -7.51 -3.52
CA GLN A 90 24.40 -7.63 -3.32
C GLN A 90 24.75 -8.56 -2.14
N LEU A 91 23.90 -8.62 -1.12
CA LEU A 91 24.04 -9.52 0.04
C LEU A 91 23.53 -10.94 -0.24
N ALA A 92 22.83 -11.16 -1.34
CA ALA A 92 22.58 -12.47 -1.92
C ALA A 92 23.69 -12.75 -2.96
N PRO A 93 24.87 -13.26 -2.56
CA PRO A 93 25.82 -13.74 -3.55
C PRO A 93 25.14 -14.85 -4.35
N ASP A 94 25.43 -14.91 -5.66
CA ASP A 94 25.08 -16.02 -6.54
C ASP A 94 25.59 -17.33 -5.96
N GLY A 95 24.78 -17.95 -5.10
CA GLY A 95 24.96 -19.29 -4.60
C GLY A 95 24.12 -20.22 -5.45
N GLU A 96 24.64 -20.59 -6.63
CA GLU A 96 24.31 -21.90 -7.19
C GLU A 96 24.81 -22.97 -6.22
N ALA A 97 23.98 -23.34 -5.24
CA ALA A 97 24.10 -24.63 -4.59
C ALA A 97 23.05 -25.54 -5.23
N LYS A 98 23.51 -26.32 -6.20
CA LYS A 98 22.86 -27.55 -6.67
C LYS A 98 22.42 -28.36 -5.44
N ALA A 99 21.14 -28.31 -5.08
CA ALA A 99 20.53 -29.34 -4.25
C ALA A 99 19.89 -30.36 -5.18
N GLY A 100 20.73 -31.24 -5.74
CA GLY A 100 20.26 -32.55 -6.14
C GLY A 100 19.83 -33.29 -4.88
N VAL A 101 18.53 -33.37 -4.65
CA VAL A 101 17.94 -34.47 -3.89
C VAL A 101 16.88 -35.07 -4.78
N THR A 102 17.24 -36.20 -5.37
CA THR A 102 16.33 -37.21 -5.88
C THR A 102 15.24 -37.46 -4.83
N ALA A 103 14.04 -36.97 -5.08
CA ALA A 103 12.83 -37.47 -4.43
C ALA A 103 12.02 -38.17 -5.52
N GLU A 104 11.97 -39.50 -5.40
CA GLU A 104 11.15 -40.40 -6.20
C GLU A 104 9.69 -39.95 -6.32
N PRO A 105 8.99 -40.32 -7.41
CA PRO A 105 7.63 -39.89 -7.68
C PRO A 105 6.65 -40.62 -6.76
N VAL A 106 6.15 -39.94 -5.74
CA VAL A 106 4.99 -40.44 -5.00
C VAL A 106 3.74 -40.22 -5.85
N LYS A 107 3.31 -41.27 -6.55
CA LYS A 107 1.95 -41.42 -7.06
C LYS A 107 0.97 -41.31 -5.88
N ALA A 108 0.05 -40.35 -5.92
CA ALA A 108 -1.17 -40.40 -5.12
C ALA A 108 -2.33 -39.76 -5.90
N ALA A 109 -3.42 -40.50 -5.93
CA ALA A 109 -4.58 -40.45 -6.81
C ALA A 109 -5.43 -39.16 -6.76
N PRO A 110 -6.27 -38.93 -7.79
CA PRO A 110 -7.11 -37.73 -7.91
C PRO A 110 -8.18 -37.68 -6.82
N VAL A 111 -8.26 -36.57 -6.11
CA VAL A 111 -9.34 -36.30 -5.15
C VAL A 111 -10.61 -35.94 -5.94
N LEU A 112 -11.51 -36.91 -6.01
CA LEU A 112 -12.86 -36.82 -6.57
C LEU A 112 -13.64 -35.65 -5.99
N ALA A 113 -14.06 -34.73 -6.87
CA ALA A 113 -15.02 -33.67 -6.59
C ALA A 113 -16.39 -34.27 -6.23
N LYS A 114 -16.69 -34.36 -4.92
CA LYS A 114 -18.03 -34.71 -4.45
C LYS A 114 -18.93 -33.47 -4.48
N LYS A 115 -19.83 -33.47 -5.47
CA LYS A 115 -20.87 -32.46 -5.71
C LYS A 115 -21.71 -32.19 -4.46
N HIS A 116 -21.94 -30.90 -4.26
CA HIS A 116 -22.87 -30.29 -3.31
C HIS A 116 -24.29 -30.83 -3.51
N ARG A 117 -24.88 -31.45 -2.49
CA ARG A 117 -26.32 -31.78 -2.44
C ARG A 117 -26.91 -30.99 -1.27
N ARG A 118 -27.52 -29.83 -1.56
CA ARG A 118 -28.35 -29.09 -0.60
C ARG A 118 -29.66 -29.85 -0.46
N SER A 119 -29.89 -30.44 0.70
CA SER A 119 -31.21 -30.93 1.11
C SER A 119 -32.01 -29.75 1.65
N PHE A 120 -33.16 -29.46 1.04
CA PHE A 120 -34.22 -28.69 1.67
C PHE A 120 -35.11 -29.67 2.43
N VAL A 121 -35.34 -29.40 3.72
CA VAL A 121 -36.53 -29.79 4.47
C VAL A 121 -36.93 -28.58 5.29
#